data_AF-A0A5D4J185-F1
#
_entry.id   AF-A0A5D4J185-F1
#
_cell.length_a   1.000
_cell.length_b   1.000
_cell.length_c   1.000
_cell.angle_alpha   90.00
_cell.angle_beta   90.00
_cell.angle_gamma   90.00
#
_symmetry.space_group_name_H-M   'P 1'
#
loop_
_entity.id
_entity.type
_entity.pdbx_description
1 polymer ?
#
loop_
_entity_poly.entity_id
_entity_poly.type
_entity_poly.pdbx_seq_one_letter_code
_entity_poly.pdbx_strand_id
1 'polypeptide(L)'
;MPRHTGELAVHGHLRQREGKMLLVVDERLSGHDTFLSTTLRLEQPVHEPELAVQILTFDDVTVLSPLSLALPQERAGEGWSGTLLVPHGARPPAIPDDLAKALAKAGVDTGGWSSAEARHLLTFLGEAGAASVRTERIAMIITTLRGRS
;
A
#
# COMPACT_ATOMS: atom_id res chain seq x y z
N MET A 1 23.99 3.71 -0.58
CA MET A 1 23.02 2.73 -0.03
C MET A 1 21.86 3.53 0.55
N PRO A 2 20.64 3.45 -0.02
CA PRO A 2 19.49 4.11 0.59
C PRO A 2 19.29 3.52 1.99
N ARG A 3 19.13 4.38 3.01
CA ARG A 3 18.90 3.96 4.39
C ARG A 3 17.47 3.43 4.49
N HIS A 4 17.30 2.13 4.68
CA HIS A 4 16.00 1.54 5.01
C HIS A 4 15.56 2.04 6.39
N THR A 5 14.28 2.40 6.54
CA THR A 5 13.74 2.97 7.79
C THR A 5 12.89 1.98 8.59
N GLY A 6 12.67 0.77 8.07
CA GLY A 6 11.99 -0.31 8.77
C GLY A 6 12.11 -1.65 8.05
N GLU A 7 11.80 -2.73 8.76
CA GLU A 7 11.74 -4.10 8.27
C GLU A 7 10.33 -4.65 8.48
N LEU A 8 9.77 -5.34 7.49
CA LEU A 8 8.43 -5.92 7.54
C LEU A 8 8.47 -7.38 7.13
N ALA A 9 8.15 -8.28 8.06
CA ALA A 9 7.98 -9.69 7.76
C ALA A 9 6.76 -9.90 6.86
N VAL A 10 6.94 -10.68 5.80
CA VAL A 10 5.91 -10.96 4.80
C VAL A 10 5.97 -12.42 4.39
N HIS A 11 4.81 -12.96 4.06
CA HIS A 11 4.64 -14.32 3.55
C HIS A 11 3.59 -14.31 2.46
N GLY A 12 3.61 -15.35 1.65
CA GLY A 12 2.76 -15.38 0.48
C GLY A 12 2.95 -16.62 -0.37
N HIS A 13 2.46 -16.53 -1.61
CA HIS A 13 2.62 -17.57 -2.61
C HIS A 13 3.12 -17.00 -3.94
N LEU A 14 3.81 -17.85 -4.69
CA LEU A 14 4.31 -17.53 -6.01
C LEU A 14 3.21 -17.70 -7.07
N ARG A 15 3.05 -16.71 -7.96
CA ARG A 15 2.13 -16.79 -9.10
C ARG A 15 2.81 -16.42 -10.40
N GLN A 16 2.50 -17.19 -11.44
CA GLN A 16 2.92 -16.86 -12.80
C GLN A 16 1.83 -16.05 -13.50
N ARG A 17 2.22 -14.92 -14.12
CA ARG A 17 1.36 -14.12 -15.01
C ARG A 17 2.20 -13.59 -16.16
N GLU A 18 1.74 -13.80 -17.39
CA GLU A 18 2.39 -13.29 -18.62
C GLU A 18 3.89 -13.63 -18.69
N GLY A 19 4.27 -14.83 -18.25
CA GLY A 19 5.67 -15.28 -18.23
C GLY A 19 6.53 -14.69 -17.11
N LYS A 20 5.97 -13.83 -16.24
CA LYS A 20 6.65 -13.28 -15.06
C LYS A 20 6.18 -14.00 -13.79
N MET A 21 7.12 -14.20 -12.87
CA MET A 21 6.82 -14.66 -11.52
C MET A 21 6.59 -13.46 -10.61
N LEU A 22 5.48 -13.53 -9.89
CA LEU A 22 5.01 -12.53 -8.96
C LEU A 22 4.93 -13.15 -7.56
N LEU A 23 5.34 -12.40 -6.54
CA LEU A 23 5.15 -12.81 -5.16
C LEU A 23 3.86 -12.17 -4.65
N VAL A 24 2.81 -12.96 -4.52
CA VAL A 24 1.53 -12.50 -3.97
C VAL A 24 1.61 -12.60 -2.45
N VAL A 25 1.41 -11.49 -1.76
CA VAL A 25 1.45 -11.44 -0.29
C VAL A 25 0.10 -11.85 0.26
N ASP A 26 0.09 -12.71 1.28
CA ASP A 26 -1.16 -13.21 1.87
C ASP A 26 -1.89 -12.11 2.67
N GLU A 27 -1.13 -11.23 3.30
CA GLU A 27 -1.64 -10.04 3.99
C GLU A 27 -1.33 -8.77 3.21
N ARG A 28 -2.34 -7.91 3.06
CA ARG A 28 -2.17 -6.61 2.41
C ARG A 28 -1.23 -5.71 3.21
N LEU A 29 -0.26 -5.10 2.52
CA LEU A 29 0.75 -4.23 3.14
C LEU A 29 0.26 -2.80 3.42
N SER A 30 -0.82 -2.71 4.18
CA SER A 30 -1.53 -1.46 4.50
C SER A 30 -0.57 -0.38 5.01
N GLY A 31 -0.36 0.66 4.19
CA GLY A 31 0.50 1.81 4.52
C GLY A 31 1.89 1.79 3.87
N HIS A 32 2.24 0.69 3.20
CA HIS A 32 3.45 0.52 2.38
C HIS A 32 3.12 0.39 0.88
N ASP A 33 1.85 0.61 0.55
CA ASP A 33 1.17 0.39 -0.74
C ASP A 33 1.51 1.44 -1.81
N THR A 34 2.79 1.66 -2.03
CA THR A 34 3.30 2.65 -2.97
C THR A 34 4.12 1.93 -4.02
N PHE A 35 4.04 2.38 -5.29
CA PHE A 35 4.80 1.90 -6.47
C PHE A 35 6.33 2.05 -6.35
N LEU A 36 6.86 1.93 -5.13
CA LEU A 36 8.24 2.10 -4.78
C LEU A 36 8.98 0.78 -4.94
N SER A 37 10.22 0.93 -5.39
CA SER A 37 11.19 -0.15 -5.34
C SER A 37 11.69 -0.32 -3.91
N THR A 38 11.77 -1.56 -3.46
CA THR A 38 12.28 -1.96 -2.15
C THR A 38 13.10 -3.25 -2.31
N THR A 39 13.68 -3.72 -1.22
CA THR A 39 14.48 -4.95 -1.18
C THR A 39 13.73 -5.98 -0.36
N LEU A 40 13.52 -7.17 -0.91
CA LEU A 40 12.98 -8.34 -0.22
C LEU A 40 14.11 -9.31 0.11
N ARG A 41 14.31 -9.62 1.39
CA ARG A 41 15.15 -10.73 1.83
C ARG A 41 14.30 -11.99 1.87
N LEU A 42 14.50 -12.89 0.91
CA LEU A 42 13.81 -14.18 0.89
C LEU A 42 14.46 -15.14 1.89
N GLU A 43 13.64 -15.70 2.77
CA GLU A 43 14.07 -16.68 3.77
C GLU A 43 13.78 -18.11 3.29
N GLN A 44 12.65 -18.29 2.60
CA GLN A 44 12.20 -19.54 2.00
C GLN A 44 11.50 -19.26 0.65
N PRO A 45 11.52 -20.17 -0.34
CA PRO A 45 12.15 -21.51 -0.36
C PRO A 45 13.64 -21.52 -0.75
N VAL A 46 14.23 -20.38 -1.09
CA VAL A 46 15.67 -20.24 -1.33
C VAL A 46 16.17 -19.06 -0.52
N HIS A 47 17.28 -19.26 0.19
CA HIS A 47 18.02 -18.18 0.84
C HIS A 47 18.79 -17.41 -0.25
N GLU A 48 18.09 -16.49 -0.93
CA GLU A 48 18.68 -15.62 -1.95
C GLU A 48 19.05 -14.26 -1.36
N PRO A 49 20.13 -13.62 -1.86
CA PRO A 49 20.56 -12.32 -1.38
C PRO A 49 19.62 -11.25 -1.94
N GLU A 50 18.81 -10.65 -1.08
CA GLU A 50 18.20 -9.32 -1.30
C GLU A 50 17.66 -9.06 -2.73
N LEU A 51 16.43 -9.48 -2.97
CA LEU A 51 15.71 -9.29 -4.23
C LEU A 51 15.18 -7.85 -4.34
N ALA A 52 15.57 -7.11 -5.37
CA ALA A 52 14.93 -5.83 -5.68
C ALA A 52 13.52 -6.08 -6.24
N VAL A 53 12.50 -5.53 -5.58
CA VAL A 53 11.09 -5.69 -5.94
C VAL A 53 10.38 -4.35 -6.03
N GLN A 54 9.34 -4.28 -6.88
CA GLN A 54 8.37 -3.20 -6.89
C GLN A 54 7.10 -3.66 -6.17
N ILE A 55 6.61 -2.85 -5.23
CA ILE A 55 5.33 -3.11 -4.55
C ILE A 55 4.19 -2.61 -5.44
N LEU A 56 3.28 -3.51 -5.81
CA LEU A 56 2.05 -3.20 -6.54
C LEU A 56 0.87 -3.55 -5.63
N THR A 57 0.10 -2.54 -5.22
CA THR A 57 -1.08 -2.76 -4.38
C THR A 57 -2.34 -2.45 -5.17
N PHE A 58 -3.25 -3.42 -5.16
CA PHE A 58 -4.60 -3.32 -5.68
C PHE A 58 -5.59 -3.30 -4.51
N ASP A 59 -6.89 -3.28 -4.79
CA ASP A 59 -7.91 -3.12 -3.74
C ASP A 59 -7.90 -4.26 -2.72
N ASP A 60 -7.66 -5.49 -3.17
CA ASP A 60 -7.73 -6.73 -2.40
C ASP A 60 -6.40 -7.49 -2.28
N VAL A 61 -5.39 -7.12 -3.04
CA VAL A 61 -4.11 -7.86 -3.10
C VAL A 61 -2.90 -6.95 -3.16
N THR A 62 -1.83 -7.35 -2.47
CA THR A 62 -0.49 -6.78 -2.66
C THR A 62 0.39 -7.79 -3.38
N VAL A 63 1.09 -7.32 -4.41
CA VAL A 63 1.99 -8.12 -5.24
C VAL A 63 3.36 -7.47 -5.23
N LEU A 64 4.41 -8.27 -5.04
CA LEU A 64 5.79 -7.85 -5.24
C LEU A 64 6.25 -8.35 -6.61
N SER A 65 6.60 -7.42 -7.49
CA SER A 65 7.16 -7.71 -8.81
C SER A 65 8.69 -7.63 -8.75
N PRO A 66 9.43 -8.72 -8.99
CA PRO A 66 10.88 -8.68 -9.10
C PRO A 66 11.35 -7.72 -10.20
N LEU A 67 12.43 -6.96 -9.97
CA LEU A 67 12.98 -5.98 -10.91
C LEU A 67 14.17 -6.49 -11.72
N SER A 68 14.99 -7.39 -11.16
CA SER A 68 16.26 -7.80 -11.76
C SER A 68 16.45 -9.32 -11.85
N LEU A 69 15.69 -10.11 -11.08
CA LEU A 69 15.86 -11.56 -10.99
C LEU A 69 14.59 -12.27 -11.45
N ALA A 70 14.77 -13.21 -12.38
CA ALA A 70 13.70 -14.11 -12.81
C ALA A 70 13.64 -15.27 -11.80
N LEU A 71 12.63 -15.26 -10.93
CA LEU A 71 12.34 -16.40 -10.08
C LEU A 71 11.97 -17.62 -10.94
N PRO A 72 12.39 -18.85 -10.58
CA PRO A 72 12.08 -20.05 -11.35
C PRO A 72 10.56 -20.25 -11.51
N GLN A 73 10.11 -20.38 -12.76
CA GLN A 73 8.68 -20.53 -13.07
C GLN A 73 8.07 -21.84 -12.55
N GLU A 74 8.90 -22.87 -12.40
CA GLU A 74 8.52 -24.21 -11.93
C GLU A 74 7.96 -24.20 -10.50
N ARG A 75 8.19 -23.12 -9.75
CA ARG A 75 7.75 -22.92 -8.36
C ARG A 75 6.42 -22.20 -8.23
N ALA A 76 5.67 -22.05 -9.32
CA ALA A 76 4.35 -21.44 -9.27
C ALA A 76 3.43 -22.23 -8.31
N GLY A 77 2.79 -21.52 -7.38
CA GLY A 77 1.95 -22.09 -6.32
C GLY A 77 2.70 -22.41 -5.02
N GLU A 78 4.04 -22.36 -5.00
CA GLU A 78 4.80 -22.55 -3.76
C GLU A 78 4.64 -21.36 -2.81
N GLY A 79 4.62 -21.66 -1.51
CA GLY A 79 4.68 -20.66 -0.46
C GLY A 79 6.08 -20.07 -0.32
N TRP A 80 6.15 -18.81 0.14
CA TRP A 80 7.40 -18.12 0.44
C TRP A 80 7.27 -17.27 1.70
N SER A 81 8.40 -17.00 2.34
CA SER A 81 8.50 -16.07 3.46
C SER A 81 9.75 -15.21 3.32
N GLY A 82 9.69 -13.99 3.84
CA GLY A 82 10.81 -13.07 3.81
C GLY A 82 10.57 -11.78 4.56
N THR A 83 11.55 -10.89 4.46
CA THR A 83 11.54 -9.58 5.12
C THR A 83 11.70 -8.46 4.09
N LEU A 84 10.74 -7.55 3.99
CA LEU A 84 10.80 -6.34 3.17
C LEU A 84 11.56 -5.23 3.90
N LEU A 85 12.59 -4.69 3.25
CA LEU A 85 13.39 -3.57 3.73
C LEU A 85 12.78 -2.25 3.23
N VAL A 86 11.84 -1.72 4.01
CA VAL A 86 11.06 -0.57 3.58
C VAL A 86 11.95 0.67 3.54
N PRO A 87 12.11 1.32 2.37
CA PRO A 87 12.98 2.49 2.23
C PRO A 87 12.46 3.70 3.00
N HIS A 88 11.15 3.73 3.30
CA HIS A 88 10.47 4.79 4.03
C HIS A 88 9.52 4.16 5.06
N GLY A 89 9.57 4.60 6.32
CA GLY A 89 8.56 4.20 7.31
C GLY A 89 7.14 4.47 6.81
N ALA A 90 6.15 3.75 7.34
CA ALA A 90 4.74 3.95 6.98
C ALA A 90 4.41 5.45 7.10
N ARG A 91 4.12 6.11 5.98
CA ARG A 91 3.58 7.47 5.98
C ARG A 91 2.08 7.34 5.78
N PRO A 92 1.27 7.59 6.82
CA PRO A 92 -0.14 7.87 6.59
C PRO A 92 -0.23 8.99 5.55
N PRO A 93 -1.10 8.89 4.54
CA PRO A 93 -1.34 9.99 3.63
C PRO A 93 -1.75 11.22 4.46
N ALA A 94 -1.03 12.33 4.27
CA ALA A 94 -1.30 13.55 5.01
C ALA A 94 -2.69 14.08 4.63
N ILE A 95 -3.50 14.43 5.64
CA ILE A 95 -4.81 15.04 5.43
C ILE A 95 -4.59 16.44 4.83
N PRO A 96 -5.16 16.75 3.65
CA PRO A 96 -5.07 18.09 3.05
C PRO A 96 -5.67 19.16 3.96
N ASP A 97 -5.06 20.36 3.99
CA ASP A 97 -5.43 21.45 4.89
C ASP A 97 -6.91 21.87 4.81
N ASP A 98 -7.49 21.83 3.62
CA ASP A 98 -8.88 22.21 3.39
C ASP A 98 -9.87 21.16 3.94
N LEU A 99 -9.55 19.88 3.77
CA LEU A 99 -10.26 18.80 4.43
C LEU A 99 -10.11 18.88 5.96
N ALA A 100 -8.89 19.12 6.46
CA ALA A 100 -8.64 19.28 7.90
C ALA A 100 -9.45 20.43 8.50
N LYS A 101 -9.50 21.59 7.84
CA LYS A 101 -10.34 22.73 8.24
C LYS A 101 -11.83 22.40 8.24
N ALA A 102 -12.29 21.66 7.23
CA ALA A 102 -13.70 21.30 7.11
C ALA A 102 -14.12 20.27 8.19
N LEU A 103 -13.27 19.28 8.47
CA LEU A 103 -13.45 18.31 9.55
C LEU A 103 -13.51 19.00 10.92
N ALA A 104 -12.56 19.90 11.19
CA ALA A 104 -12.53 20.69 12.42
C ALA A 104 -13.80 21.55 12.58
N LYS A 105 -14.24 22.23 11.50
CA LYS A 105 -15.49 22.99 11.49
C LYS A 105 -16.72 22.11 11.73
N ALA A 106 -16.68 20.86 11.27
CA ALA A 106 -17.77 19.91 11.42
C ALA A 106 -17.76 19.16 12.76
N GLY A 107 -16.70 19.30 13.57
CA GLY A 107 -16.52 18.55 14.82
C GLY A 107 -16.33 17.05 14.60
N VAL A 108 -15.74 16.66 13.46
CA VAL A 108 -15.59 15.26 13.05
C VAL A 108 -14.11 14.88 13.11
N ASP A 109 -13.81 13.73 13.72
CA ASP A 109 -12.45 13.18 13.78
C ASP A 109 -12.24 12.06 12.74
N THR A 110 -10.99 11.89 12.33
CA THR A 110 -10.51 10.85 11.42
C THR A 110 -9.88 9.66 12.15
N GLY A 111 -9.81 9.67 13.49
CA GLY A 111 -9.26 8.58 14.30
C GLY A 111 -9.93 7.21 14.08
N GLY A 112 -11.14 7.18 13.51
CA GLY A 112 -11.84 5.96 13.11
C GLY A 112 -11.49 5.42 11.71
N TRP A 113 -10.63 6.08 10.94
CA TRP A 113 -10.22 5.59 9.62
C TRP A 113 -9.21 4.46 9.74
N SER A 114 -9.48 3.35 9.07
CA SER A 114 -8.42 2.42 8.69
C SER A 114 -7.50 3.08 7.64
N SER A 115 -6.26 2.60 7.53
CA SER A 115 -5.30 3.08 6.52
C SER A 115 -5.83 2.96 5.08
N ALA A 116 -6.63 1.93 4.79
CA ALA A 116 -7.25 1.72 3.48
C ALA A 116 -8.33 2.75 3.19
N GLU A 117 -9.19 3.05 4.17
CA GLU A 117 -10.23 4.08 4.03
C GLU A 117 -9.62 5.47 3.88
N ALA A 118 -8.63 5.81 4.70
CA ALA A 118 -7.92 7.09 4.60
C ALA A 118 -7.36 7.28 3.19
N ARG A 119 -6.73 6.25 2.61
CA ARG A 119 -6.23 6.32 1.24
C ARG A 119 -7.34 6.51 0.22
N HIS A 120 -8.39 5.70 0.28
CA HIS A 120 -9.48 5.78 -0.70
C HIS A 120 -10.13 7.16 -0.70
N LEU A 121 -10.44 7.69 0.49
CA LEU A 121 -11.08 9.00 0.65
C LEU A 121 -10.15 10.14 0.22
N LEU A 122 -8.85 10.04 0.49
CA LEU A 122 -7.88 11.05 0.07
C LEU A 122 -7.57 11.00 -1.42
N THR A 123 -7.54 9.81 -2.05
CA THR A 123 -7.45 9.66 -3.51
C THR A 123 -8.71 10.22 -4.17
N PHE A 124 -9.89 9.83 -3.68
CA PHE A 124 -11.17 10.38 -4.13
C PHE A 124 -11.19 11.90 -4.01
N LEU A 125 -10.66 12.48 -2.94
CA LEU A 125 -10.55 13.93 -2.83
C LEU A 125 -9.51 14.53 -3.79
N GLY A 126 -8.38 13.86 -4.00
CA GLY A 126 -7.28 14.29 -4.87
C GLY A 126 -7.65 14.34 -6.36
N GLU A 127 -8.55 13.46 -6.81
CA GLU A 127 -9.03 13.42 -8.20
C GLU A 127 -10.03 14.54 -8.54
N ALA A 128 -10.40 15.38 -7.57
CA ALA A 128 -11.29 16.51 -7.82
C ALA A 128 -10.54 17.64 -8.56
N GLY A 129 -10.52 17.57 -9.90
CA GLY A 129 -9.85 18.57 -10.73
C GLY A 129 -10.47 19.97 -10.68
N ALA A 130 -11.77 20.08 -10.36
CA ALA A 130 -12.47 21.35 -10.20
C ALA A 130 -12.75 21.68 -8.73
N ALA A 131 -12.64 22.96 -8.36
CA ALA A 131 -12.81 23.42 -6.97
C ALA A 131 -14.22 23.17 -6.41
N SER A 132 -15.26 23.27 -7.25
CA SER A 132 -16.64 22.94 -6.86
C SER A 132 -16.79 21.47 -6.49
N VAL A 133 -16.29 20.58 -7.36
CA VAL A 133 -16.27 19.12 -7.13
C VAL A 133 -15.50 18.79 -5.85
N ARG A 134 -14.37 19.45 -5.61
CA ARG A 134 -13.58 19.25 -4.39
C ARG A 134 -14.38 19.59 -3.13
N THR A 135 -15.14 20.68 -3.16
CA THR A 135 -16.01 21.10 -2.05
C THR A 135 -17.12 20.08 -1.77
N GLU A 136 -17.76 19.58 -2.83
CA GLU A 136 -18.79 18.53 -2.71
C GLU A 136 -18.23 17.23 -2.14
N ARG A 137 -17.05 16.80 -2.61
CA ARG A 137 -16.37 15.60 -2.09
C ARG A 137 -16.00 15.74 -0.61
N ILE A 138 -15.55 16.91 -0.17
CA ILE A 138 -15.32 17.18 1.26
C ILE A 138 -16.62 17.04 2.07
N ALA A 139 -17.74 17.59 1.57
CA ALA A 139 -19.03 17.45 2.23
C ALA A 139 -19.50 15.99 2.32
N MET A 140 -19.28 15.19 1.27
CA MET A 140 -19.57 13.75 1.26
C MET A 140 -18.75 13.01 2.32
N ILE A 141 -17.43 13.25 2.37
CA ILE A 141 -16.53 12.61 3.35
C ILE A 141 -17.01 12.90 4.79
N ILE A 142 -17.36 14.15 5.09
CA ILE A 142 -17.87 14.55 6.40
C ILE A 142 -19.20 13.86 6.72
N THR A 143 -20.11 13.78 5.75
CA THR A 143 -21.42 13.13 5.93
C THR A 143 -21.27 11.65 6.24
N THR A 144 -20.39 10.96 5.51
CA THR A 144 -20.08 9.54 5.73
C THR A 144 -19.52 9.30 7.13
N LEU A 145 -18.66 10.20 7.63
CA LEU A 145 -18.08 10.09 8.96
C LEU A 145 -19.11 10.33 10.08
N ARG A 146 -20.01 11.29 9.92
CA ARG A 146 -21.09 11.55 10.89
C ARG A 146 -22.09 10.41 10.98
N GLY A 147 -22.34 9.70 9.88
CA GLY A 147 -23.21 8.52 9.87
C GLY A 147 -22.65 7.31 10.64
N ARG A 148 -21.39 7.39 11.12
CA ARG A 148 -20.73 6.35 11.91
C ARG A 148 -20.66 6.68 13.41
N SER A 149 -21.14 7.87 13.80
CA SER A 149 -21.12 8.40 15.18
C SER A 149 -22.36 7.99 15.96
#